data_AF-A0A1Y1X2R9-F1
#
_entry.id   AF-A0A1Y1X2R9-F1
#
_cell.length_a   1.000
_cell.length_b   1.000
_cell.length_c   1.000
_cell.angle_alpha   90.00
_cell.angle_beta   90.00
_cell.angle_gamma   90.00
#
_symmetry.space_group_name_H-M   'P 1'
#
loop_
_entity.id
_entity.type
_entity.pdbx_description
1 polymer ?
#
loop_
_entity_poly.entity_id
_entity_poly.type
_entity_poly.pdbx_seq_one_letter_code
_entity_poly.pdbx_strand_id
1 'polypeptide(L)'
;MQKLHDIKEHIDKIFYSDRYYDDVFEYRHVVLPKQIARWLPPKKILSEEEWRSFGVRQSLGWEHYMIHAPEPHILLFRREKDYQKKYGNNLKPTTTNSNSIGGMAG
;
A
#
# COMPACT_ATOMS: atom_id res chain seq x y z
N MET A 1 -12.51 -12.19 15.04
CA MET A 1 -13.59 -12.97 14.40
C MET A 1 -14.46 -12.11 13.48
N GLN A 2 -14.98 -10.92 13.88
CA GLN A 2 -15.77 -10.07 12.97
C GLN A 2 -14.98 -9.41 11.82
N LYS A 3 -13.82 -8.80 12.10
CA LYS A 3 -12.99 -8.14 11.07
C LYS A 3 -12.69 -9.05 9.87
N LEU A 4 -12.34 -10.31 10.13
CA LEU A 4 -12.05 -11.30 9.09
C LEU A 4 -13.29 -11.66 8.26
N HIS A 5 -14.46 -11.75 8.90
CA HIS A 5 -15.72 -11.99 8.21
C HIS A 5 -16.07 -10.80 7.30
N ASP A 6 -15.99 -9.57 7.80
CA ASP A 6 -16.26 -8.35 7.01
C ASP A 6 -15.33 -8.26 5.79
N ILE A 7 -14.06 -8.62 5.95
CA ILE A 7 -13.10 -8.69 4.83
C ILE A 7 -13.55 -9.77 3.84
N LYS A 8 -13.80 -11.00 4.31
CA LYS A 8 -14.15 -12.13 3.43
C LYS A 8 -15.42 -11.89 2.61
N GLU A 9 -16.47 -11.34 3.23
CA GLU A 9 -17.77 -11.12 2.57
C GLU A 9 -17.79 -9.91 1.62
N HIS A 10 -16.80 -9.03 1.71
CA HIS A 10 -16.80 -7.76 0.98
C HIS A 10 -15.53 -7.52 0.15
N ILE A 11 -14.56 -8.43 0.15
CA ILE A 11 -13.30 -8.28 -0.60
C ILE A 11 -13.53 -8.07 -2.09
N ASP A 12 -14.52 -8.76 -2.68
CA ASP A 12 -14.86 -8.65 -4.11
C ASP A 12 -15.57 -7.34 -4.46
N LYS A 13 -15.97 -6.56 -3.44
CA LYS A 13 -16.59 -5.23 -3.60
C LYS A 13 -15.58 -4.09 -3.47
N ILE A 14 -14.30 -4.40 -3.26
CA ILE A 14 -13.24 -3.38 -3.27
C ILE A 14 -13.10 -2.84 -4.70
N PHE A 15 -13.28 -1.53 -4.84
CA PHE A 15 -13.15 -0.85 -6.12
C PHE A 15 -11.73 -0.31 -6.31
N TYR A 16 -11.21 -0.48 -7.53
CA TYR A 16 -9.90 0.03 -7.94
C TYR A 16 -10.10 1.00 -9.09
N SER A 17 -9.64 2.23 -8.95
CA SER A 17 -9.74 3.21 -10.03
C SER A 17 -8.83 2.85 -11.22
N ASP A 18 -9.06 3.54 -12.34
CA ASP A 18 -8.04 3.63 -13.38
C ASP A 18 -6.77 4.30 -12.84
N ARG A 19 -5.66 4.03 -13.52
CA ARG A 19 -4.35 4.57 -13.16
C ARG A 19 -4.18 5.92 -13.86
N TYR A 20 -3.66 6.90 -13.13
CA TYR A 20 -3.33 8.23 -13.64
C TYR A 20 -1.88 8.55 -13.32
N TYR A 21 -1.28 9.49 -14.05
CA TYR A 21 0.17 9.63 -14.10
C TYR A 21 0.58 11.09 -14.05
N ASP A 22 1.72 11.35 -13.43
CA ASP A 22 2.53 12.53 -13.72
C ASP A 22 3.89 12.11 -14.31
N ASP A 23 4.88 12.99 -14.22
CA ASP A 23 6.22 12.73 -14.73
C ASP A 23 7.02 11.71 -13.89
N VAL A 24 6.67 11.53 -12.62
CA VAL A 24 7.45 10.78 -11.62
C VAL A 24 6.71 9.52 -11.14
N PHE A 25 5.40 9.62 -10.95
CA PHE A 25 4.57 8.61 -10.29
C PHE A 25 3.39 8.18 -11.15
N GLU A 26 2.98 6.94 -10.92
CA GLU A 26 1.69 6.39 -11.25
C GLU A 26 0.83 6.37 -9.98
N TYR A 27 -0.45 6.71 -10.12
CA TYR A 27 -1.41 6.86 -9.04
C TYR A 27 -2.67 6.05 -9.30
N ARG A 28 -3.34 5.70 -8.21
CA ARG A 28 -4.66 5.07 -8.19
C ARG A 28 -5.28 5.29 -6.82
N HIS A 29 -6.60 5.33 -6.76
CA HIS A 29 -7.31 5.21 -5.49
C HIS A 29 -8.04 3.87 -5.41
N VAL A 30 -8.14 3.36 -4.19
CA VAL A 30 -8.89 2.14 -3.86
C VAL A 30 -9.99 2.53 -2.90
N VAL A 31 -11.23 2.13 -3.21
CA VAL A 31 -12.39 2.40 -2.36
C VAL A 31 -12.77 1.12 -1.65
N LEU A 32 -12.63 1.12 -0.33
CA LEU A 32 -13.03 0.01 0.52
C LEU A 32 -14.54 0.08 0.81
N PRO A 33 -15.24 -1.07 0.82
CA PRO A 33 -16.57 -1.16 1.42
C PRO A 33 -16.54 -0.67 2.87
N LYS A 34 -17.60 0.02 3.31
CA LYS A 34 -17.68 0.63 4.66
C LYS A 34 -17.44 -0.39 5.79
N GLN A 35 -17.86 -1.64 5.57
CA GLN A 35 -17.68 -2.76 6.50
C GLN A 35 -16.21 -3.12 6.72
N ILE A 36 -15.37 -2.99 5.69
CA ILE A 36 -13.92 -3.16 5.80
C ILE A 36 -13.28 -1.88 6.35
N ALA A 37 -13.66 -0.72 5.79
CA ALA A 37 -13.08 0.57 6.11
C ALA A 37 -13.20 0.96 7.59
N ARG A 38 -14.26 0.53 8.29
CA ARG A 38 -14.45 0.79 9.74
C ARG A 38 -13.32 0.22 10.61
N TRP A 39 -12.54 -0.73 10.10
CA TRP A 39 -11.43 -1.37 10.79
C TRP A 39 -10.07 -0.71 10.49
N LEU A 40 -10.05 0.33 9.67
CA LEU A 40 -8.83 1.08 9.38
C LEU A 40 -8.36 1.84 10.63
N PRO A 41 -7.05 1.86 10.92
CA PRO A 41 -6.50 2.71 11.96
C PRO A 41 -6.72 4.19 11.60
N PRO A 42 -7.23 5.01 12.53
CA PRO A 42 -7.47 6.42 12.25
C PRO A 42 -6.16 7.17 12.03
N LYS A 43 -6.16 8.09 11.05
CA LYS A 43 -5.02 8.99 10.76
C LYS A 43 -3.68 8.28 10.55
N LYS A 44 -3.70 7.02 10.07
CA LYS A 44 -2.49 6.25 9.81
C LYS A 44 -2.31 5.94 8.32
N ILE A 45 -1.10 6.16 7.82
CA ILE A 45 -0.62 5.61 6.56
C ILE A 45 -0.30 4.13 6.77
N LEU A 46 -0.76 3.28 5.85
CA LEU A 46 -0.67 1.83 5.96
C LEU A 46 0.55 1.32 5.21
N SER A 47 1.32 0.42 5.85
CA SER A 47 2.35 -0.33 5.15
C SER A 47 1.74 -1.31 4.13
N GLU A 48 2.58 -1.88 3.26
CA GLU A 48 2.15 -2.90 2.29
C GLU A 48 1.46 -4.09 2.94
N GLU A 49 2.05 -4.61 4.01
CA GLU A 49 1.45 -5.69 4.78
C GLU A 49 0.09 -5.30 5.37
N GLU A 50 -0.02 -4.08 5.90
CA GLU A 50 -1.25 -3.61 6.52
C GLU A 50 -2.38 -3.47 5.51
N TRP A 51 -2.19 -2.79 4.38
CA TRP A 51 -3.27 -2.64 3.40
C TRP A 51 -3.62 -3.96 2.71
N ARG A 52 -2.64 -4.87 2.51
CA ARG A 52 -2.91 -6.23 2.04
C ARG A 52 -3.76 -7.02 3.03
N SER A 53 -3.58 -6.82 4.33
CA SER A 53 -4.38 -7.46 5.38
C SER A 53 -5.87 -7.07 5.34
N PHE A 54 -6.22 -5.94 4.72
CA PHE A 54 -7.61 -5.51 4.50
C PHE A 54 -8.21 -6.04 3.18
N GLY A 55 -7.48 -6.88 2.45
CA GLY A 55 -7.95 -7.47 1.20
C GLY A 55 -7.63 -6.66 -0.06
N VAL A 56 -6.92 -5.54 0.06
CA VAL A 56 -6.46 -4.79 -1.12
C VAL A 56 -5.41 -5.62 -1.88
N ARG A 57 -5.65 -5.84 -3.17
CA ARG A 57 -4.82 -6.67 -4.04
C ARG A 57 -4.37 -5.87 -5.26
N GLN A 58 -3.10 -5.52 -5.29
CA GLN A 58 -2.44 -4.90 -6.43
C GLN A 58 -0.99 -5.40 -6.55
N SER A 59 -0.34 -5.08 -7.66
CA SER A 59 1.07 -5.41 -7.92
C SER A 59 2.01 -4.82 -6.87
N LEU A 60 3.29 -5.18 -6.92
CA LEU A 60 4.30 -4.61 -6.03
C LEU A 60 4.57 -3.13 -6.34
N GLY A 61 5.10 -2.42 -5.35
CA GLY A 61 5.59 -1.04 -5.46
C GLY A 61 4.57 0.06 -5.14
N TRP A 62 3.33 -0.31 -4.82
CA TRP A 62 2.31 0.68 -4.45
C TRP A 62 2.45 1.09 -2.98
N GLU A 63 2.56 2.39 -2.75
CA GLU A 63 2.63 3.04 -1.45
C GLU A 63 1.31 3.76 -1.16
N HIS A 64 0.69 3.48 0.00
CA HIS A 64 -0.35 4.35 0.53
C HIS A 64 0.35 5.64 0.97
N TYR A 65 0.14 6.77 0.30
CA TYR A 65 0.97 7.96 0.50
C TYR A 65 0.26 9.11 1.21
N MET A 66 -1.07 9.11 1.22
CA MET A 66 -1.87 10.18 1.80
C MET A 66 -3.22 9.66 2.30
N ILE A 67 -3.68 10.25 3.40
CA ILE A 67 -4.99 9.99 3.99
C ILE A 67 -5.98 11.02 3.49
N HIS A 68 -7.09 10.56 2.89
CA HIS A 68 -8.22 11.41 2.54
C HIS A 68 -9.17 11.52 3.74
N ALA A 69 -8.98 12.55 4.57
CA ALA A 69 -9.70 12.69 5.84
C ALA A 69 -11.25 12.75 5.70
N PRO A 70 -11.84 13.43 4.69
CA PRO A 70 -13.29 13.43 4.49
C PRO A 70 -13.88 12.04 4.22
N GLU A 71 -13.15 11.18 3.51
CA GLU A 71 -13.62 9.85 3.12
C GLU A 71 -12.55 8.79 3.40
N PRO A 72 -12.41 8.33 4.66
CA PRO A 72 -11.34 7.40 5.08
C PRO A 72 -11.37 6.03 4.39
N HIS A 73 -12.48 5.72 3.72
CA HIS A 73 -12.65 4.50 2.95
C HIS A 73 -11.97 4.57 1.57
N ILE A 74 -11.47 5.74 1.17
CA ILE A 74 -10.68 5.95 -0.04
C ILE A 74 -9.19 5.96 0.34
N LEU A 75 -8.47 4.94 -0.12
CA LEU A 75 -7.02 4.82 0.06
C LEU A 75 -6.32 5.34 -1.19
N LEU A 76 -5.41 6.30 -1.01
CA LEU A 76 -4.64 6.91 -2.11
C LEU A 76 -3.28 6.23 -2.26
N PHE A 77 -3.04 5.64 -3.43
CA PHE A 77 -1.81 4.93 -3.73
C PHE A 77 -0.99 5.66 -4.80
N ARG A 78 0.34 5.57 -4.66
CA ARG A 78 1.30 5.95 -5.70
C ARG A 78 2.38 4.89 -5.87
N ARG A 79 3.02 4.85 -7.02
CA ARG A 79 4.18 4.01 -7.32
C ARG A 79 5.11 4.74 -8.27
N GLU A 80 6.42 4.59 -8.12
CA GLU A 80 7.38 5.13 -9.10
C GLU A 80 7.05 4.61 -10.51
N LYS A 81 6.97 5.50 -11.50
CA LYS A 81 6.55 5.15 -12.87
C LYS A 81 7.47 4.10 -13.51
N ASP A 82 8.76 4.12 -13.14
CA ASP A 82 9.77 3.18 -13.60
C ASP A 82 10.03 2.02 -12.63
N TYR A 83 9.15 1.80 -11.63
CA TYR A 83 9.31 0.74 -10.63
C TYR A 83 9.54 -0.64 -11.25
N GLN A 84 8.70 -1.04 -12.22
CA GLN A 84 8.86 -2.34 -12.87
C GLN A 84 10.15 -2.43 -13.68
N LYS A 85 10.65 -1.32 -14.23
CA LYS A 85 11.93 -1.30 -14.94
C LYS A 85 13.11 -1.47 -13.96
N LYS A 86 13.01 -0.87 -12.77
CA LYS A 86 14.05 -0.92 -11.73
C LYS A 86 14.11 -2.24 -10.97
N TYR A 87 12.94 -2.78 -10.59
CA TYR A 87 12.85 -3.88 -9.63
C TYR A 87 12.16 -5.13 -10.20
N GLY A 88 11.55 -5.05 -11.38
CA GLY A 88 10.75 -6.14 -11.95
C GLY A 88 9.59 -6.51 -11.02
N ASN A 89 9.55 -7.80 -10.64
CA ASN A 89 8.59 -8.35 -9.67
C ASN A 89 9.21 -8.51 -8.26
N ASN A 90 10.30 -7.79 -7.97
CA ASN A 90 10.93 -7.81 -6.65
C ASN A 90 10.52 -6.58 -5.83
N LEU A 91 10.61 -6.71 -4.51
CA LEU A 91 10.48 -5.57 -3.60
C LEU A 91 11.66 -4.62 -3.77
N LYS A 92 11.41 -3.33 -3.53
CA LYS A 92 12.47 -2.31 -3.45
C LYS A 92 13.40 -2.70 -2.28
N PRO A 93 14.73 -2.75 -2.47
CA PRO A 93 15.64 -2.97 -1.35
C PRO A 93 15.42 -1.87 -0.32
N THR A 94 14.93 -2.22 0.86
CA THR A 94 14.92 -1.29 1.99
C THR A 94 16.37 -1.01 2.34
N THR A 95 16.79 0.26 2.29
CA THR A 95 18.09 0.69 2.79
C THR A 95 18.11 0.51 4.31
N THR A 96 18.37 -0.72 4.77
CA THR A 96 18.84 -0.95 6.13
C THR A 96 20.25 -0.38 6.16
N ASN A 97 20.44 0.74 6.87
CA ASN A 97 21.75 1.33 7.12
C ASN A 97 22.72 0.25 7.63
N SER A 98 23.59 -0.24 6.75
CA SER A 98 24.78 -1.00 7.11
C SER A 98 25.85 -0.02 7.62
N ASN A 99 25.58 0.66 8.73
CA ASN A 99 26.63 1.23 9.56
C ASN A 99 26.98 0.20 10.63
N SER A 100 27.75 -0.79 10.20
CA SER A 100 28.57 -1.64 11.08
C SER A 100 29.93 -1.80 10.41
N ILE A 101 30.64 -0.68 10.25
CA ILE A 101 32.10 -0.68 10.11
C ILE A 101 32.65 -0.53 11.53
N GLY A 102 33.25 -1.60 12.04
CA GLY A 102 33.88 -1.60 13.36
C GLY A 102 34.20 -3.01 13.84
N GLY A 103 34.99 -3.77 13.09
CA GLY A 103 35.48 -5.09 13.51
C GLY A 103 36.74 -5.46 12.73
N MET A 104 37.87 -5.39 13.42
CA MET A 104 39.23 -5.73 12.97
C MET A 104 39.33 -7.11 12.30
N ALA A 105 40.17 -7.22 11.26
CA ALA A 105 41.19 -8.27 11.10
C ALA A 105 41.90 -8.09 9.75
N GLY A 106 43.23 -8.02 9.77
CA GLY A 106 44.12 -7.94 8.60
C GLY A 106 45.37 -7.14 8.91
#